data_AF-A0A182S5X9-F1
#
_entry.id   AF-A0A182S5X9-F1
#
_cell.length_a   1.000
_cell.length_b   1.000
_cell.length_c   1.000
_cell.angle_alpha   90.00
_cell.angle_beta   90.00
_cell.angle_gamma   90.00
#
_symmetry.space_group_name_H-M   'P 1'
#
loop_
_entity.id
_entity.type
_entity.pdbx_description
1 polymer ?
#
loop_
_entity_poly.entity_id
_entity_poly.type
_entity_poly.pdbx_seq_one_letter_code
_entity_poly.pdbx_strand_id
1 'polypeptide(L)'
;IDGLTAPHSANIDPTNQLLLVPCLKEDRIRLFDLSQEGQLTPHAQEVVSTAAGAGPRHMAFHPNHQFAYCVNELDGTVDVFAMGERGGKYTLVQTLDAMPADFTGTRWAADIHITPNGRFLYVSDRTASILTIFSVAADGSSIAVVGYHPTEEQPRGFNIDHSGRFVISAGQKSGHVEVCAIDQERGVLTMLGRYPVGKGPMWRGIAQAMEVNIEANHRTARAFVDLNAFHVQRMDGELITMAFTLRRCRTAITCLAEVGAGLHGTGWQPRHTGTGTLRQFTHLSRNIGHDPVPPARAGRGIGIVHRHHKAFGAL
;
A
#
# COMPACT_ATOMS: atom_id res chain seq x y z
N ILE A 1 10.03 -19.18 -12.34
CA ILE A 1 9.03 -20.06 -11.72
C ILE A 1 7.81 -20.02 -12.61
N ASP A 2 7.41 -21.16 -13.16
CA ASP A 2 6.25 -21.27 -14.05
C ASP A 2 5.11 -22.04 -13.36
N GLY A 3 3.90 -21.96 -13.91
CA GLY A 3 2.76 -22.76 -13.46
C GLY A 3 2.06 -22.29 -12.19
N LEU A 4 2.26 -21.04 -11.77
CA LEU A 4 1.48 -20.42 -10.70
C LEU A 4 0.16 -19.87 -11.25
N THR A 5 -0.96 -20.21 -10.60
CA THR A 5 -2.29 -19.76 -10.99
C THR A 5 -2.75 -18.62 -10.09
N ALA A 6 -2.93 -17.44 -10.68
CA ALA A 6 -3.32 -16.21 -9.99
C ALA A 6 -2.47 -15.89 -8.73
N PRO A 7 -1.13 -15.83 -8.84
CA PRO A 7 -0.29 -15.32 -7.75
C PRO A 7 -0.68 -13.87 -7.44
N HIS A 8 -0.92 -13.56 -6.16
CA HIS A 8 -1.49 -12.27 -5.76
C HIS A 8 -0.53 -11.41 -4.92
N SER A 9 0.46 -12.01 -4.26
CA SER A 9 1.56 -11.29 -3.62
C SER A 9 2.82 -12.16 -3.59
N ALA A 10 3.96 -11.54 -3.30
CA ALA A 10 5.23 -12.21 -3.08
C ALA A 10 5.86 -11.57 -1.85
N ASN A 11 6.06 -12.37 -0.79
CA ASN A 11 6.38 -11.88 0.54
C ASN A 11 7.66 -12.56 0.98
N ILE A 12 8.73 -11.76 1.13
CA ILE A 12 9.98 -12.27 1.68
C ILE A 12 9.81 -12.47 3.19
N ASP A 13 10.26 -13.60 3.68
CA ASP A 13 10.19 -13.90 5.11
C ASP A 13 11.21 -13.06 5.91
N PRO A 14 11.08 -12.97 7.24
CA PRO A 14 12.01 -12.22 8.09
C PRO A 14 13.46 -12.71 8.04
N THR A 15 13.73 -13.95 7.61
CA THR A 15 15.10 -14.47 7.45
C THR A 15 15.75 -14.08 6.12
N ASN A 16 14.97 -13.48 5.21
CA ASN A 16 15.38 -13.09 3.87
C ASN A 16 15.89 -14.27 3.03
N GLN A 17 15.36 -15.46 3.29
CA GLN A 17 15.76 -16.71 2.64
C GLN A 17 14.58 -17.44 1.99
N LEU A 18 13.34 -17.11 2.34
CA LEU A 18 12.15 -17.74 1.77
C LEU A 18 11.19 -16.71 1.20
N LEU A 19 10.71 -16.96 -0.01
CA LEU A 19 9.65 -16.19 -0.66
C LEU A 19 8.33 -16.96 -0.60
N LEU A 20 7.32 -16.34 0.00
CA LEU A 20 5.96 -16.87 0.12
C LEU A 20 5.04 -16.20 -0.91
N VAL A 21 4.42 -17.00 -1.77
CA VAL A 21 3.58 -16.55 -2.88
C VAL A 21 2.17 -17.10 -2.74
N PRO A 22 1.24 -16.33 -2.13
CA PRO A 22 -0.19 -16.64 -2.15
C PRO A 22 -0.73 -16.74 -3.58
N CYS A 23 -1.26 -17.90 -3.93
CA CYS A 23 -1.89 -18.21 -5.21
C CYS A 23 -3.40 -18.33 -5.00
N LEU A 24 -4.12 -17.25 -5.29
CA LEU A 24 -5.53 -17.08 -4.94
C LEU A 24 -6.43 -18.15 -5.55
N LYS A 25 -6.13 -18.64 -6.76
CA LYS A 25 -6.95 -19.68 -7.42
C LYS A 25 -6.48 -21.11 -7.15
N GLU A 26 -5.41 -21.28 -6.36
CA GLU A 26 -4.92 -22.60 -5.95
C GLU A 26 -5.29 -22.96 -4.50
N ASP A 27 -5.82 -22.01 -3.71
CA ASP A 27 -6.00 -22.13 -2.25
C ASP A 27 -4.71 -22.54 -1.54
N ARG A 28 -3.59 -21.97 -2.00
CA ARG A 28 -2.24 -22.36 -1.63
C ARG A 28 -1.32 -21.16 -1.56
N ILE A 29 -0.40 -21.18 -0.60
CA ILE A 29 0.77 -20.30 -0.54
C ILE A 29 1.97 -21.15 -0.97
N ARG A 30 2.62 -20.77 -2.07
CA ARG A 30 3.79 -21.47 -2.62
C ARG A 30 5.07 -20.91 -2.02
N LEU A 31 5.98 -21.78 -1.59
CA LEU A 31 7.21 -21.39 -0.90
C LEU A 31 8.42 -21.68 -1.79
N PHE A 32 9.33 -20.71 -1.84
CA PHE A 32 10.57 -20.81 -2.60
C PHE A 32 11.76 -20.38 -1.76
N ASP A 33 12.84 -21.16 -1.78
CA ASP A 33 14.15 -20.72 -1.29
C ASP A 33 14.69 -19.61 -2.20
N LEU A 34 15.24 -18.56 -1.59
CA LEU A 34 15.88 -17.44 -2.24
C LEU A 34 17.39 -17.50 -2.02
N SER A 35 18.15 -17.66 -3.11
CA SER A 35 19.61 -17.59 -3.07
C SER A 35 20.12 -16.15 -2.96
N GLN A 36 21.38 -15.96 -2.57
CA GLN A 36 22.01 -14.63 -2.52
C GLN A 36 22.11 -13.96 -3.90
N GLU A 37 22.13 -14.76 -4.96
CA GLU A 37 22.10 -14.33 -6.36
C GLU A 37 20.68 -14.03 -6.87
N GLY A 38 19.68 -14.10 -6.00
CA GLY A 38 18.28 -13.82 -6.32
C GLY A 38 17.57 -14.95 -7.06
N GLN A 39 18.12 -16.17 -7.05
CA GLN A 39 17.48 -17.33 -7.68
C GLN A 39 16.44 -17.93 -6.75
N LEU A 40 15.34 -18.42 -7.34
CA LEU A 40 14.25 -19.07 -6.62
C LEU A 40 14.15 -20.55 -6.95
N THR A 41 14.15 -21.40 -5.93
CA THR A 41 13.92 -22.85 -6.06
C THR A 41 12.78 -23.28 -5.15
N PRO A 42 11.97 -24.30 -5.50
CA PRO A 42 10.93 -24.80 -4.60
C PRO A 42 11.52 -25.16 -3.23
N HIS A 43 10.90 -24.67 -2.17
CA HIS A 43 11.30 -24.98 -0.80
C HIS A 43 10.91 -26.42 -0.42
N ALA A 44 11.57 -27.02 0.58
CA ALA A 44 11.27 -28.40 1.05
C ALA A 44 9.81 -28.60 1.47
N GLN A 45 9.21 -27.59 2.11
CA GLN A 45 7.76 -27.46 2.18
C GLN A 45 7.32 -26.58 1.00
N GLU A 46 7.00 -27.18 -0.14
CA GLU A 46 6.67 -26.44 -1.37
C GLU A 46 5.39 -25.59 -1.26
N VAL A 47 4.51 -25.97 -0.32
CA VAL A 47 3.17 -25.38 -0.19
C VAL A 47 2.66 -25.38 1.24
N VAL A 48 1.88 -24.34 1.55
CA VAL A 48 0.93 -24.28 2.67
C VAL A 48 -0.47 -24.16 2.08
N SER A 49 -1.37 -25.07 2.44
CA SER A 49 -2.76 -25.04 1.97
C SER A 49 -3.64 -24.18 2.88
N THR A 50 -4.56 -23.43 2.28
CA THR A 50 -5.67 -22.78 2.97
C THR A 50 -6.94 -23.62 2.83
N ALA A 51 -8.05 -23.17 3.42
CA ALA A 51 -9.35 -23.79 3.17
C ALA A 51 -9.72 -23.71 1.67
N ALA A 52 -10.47 -24.69 1.18
CA ALA A 52 -10.94 -24.70 -0.20
C ALA A 52 -11.87 -23.51 -0.46
N GLY A 53 -11.58 -22.74 -1.51
CA GLY A 53 -12.29 -21.51 -1.86
C GLY A 53 -11.91 -20.28 -1.03
N ALA A 54 -10.88 -20.34 -0.18
CA ALA A 54 -10.46 -19.21 0.66
C ALA A 54 -9.78 -18.10 -0.17
N GLY A 55 -8.93 -18.49 -1.12
CA GLY A 55 -8.20 -17.57 -1.98
C GLY A 55 -7.18 -16.68 -1.25
N PRO A 56 -6.02 -17.22 -0.83
CA PRO A 56 -5.00 -16.48 -0.10
C PRO A 56 -4.43 -15.35 -0.96
N ARG A 57 -4.30 -14.16 -0.36
CA ARG A 57 -4.04 -12.92 -1.10
C ARG A 57 -2.77 -12.21 -0.66
N HIS A 58 -2.80 -11.52 0.49
CA HIS A 58 -1.70 -10.73 1.04
C HIS A 58 -1.25 -11.31 2.39
N MET A 59 -0.02 -11.00 2.80
CA MET A 59 0.54 -11.47 4.06
C MET A 59 1.20 -10.34 4.86
N ALA A 60 1.25 -10.52 6.18
CA ALA A 60 2.05 -9.74 7.10
C ALA A 60 2.82 -10.68 8.04
N PHE A 61 4.01 -10.30 8.48
CA PHE A 61 4.80 -11.06 9.46
C PHE A 61 4.78 -10.35 10.81
N HIS A 62 4.65 -11.12 11.88
CA HIS A 62 4.73 -10.57 13.23
C HIS A 62 6.17 -10.05 13.50
N PRO A 63 6.35 -8.91 14.20
CA PRO A 63 7.68 -8.35 14.50
C PRO A 63 8.61 -9.26 15.32
N ASN A 64 8.08 -10.30 15.99
CA ASN A 64 8.91 -11.30 16.67
C ASN A 64 9.45 -12.39 15.73
N HIS A 65 9.04 -12.40 14.47
CA HIS A 65 9.45 -13.35 13.42
C HIS A 65 9.04 -14.81 13.67
N GLN A 66 8.06 -15.05 14.55
CA GLN A 66 7.56 -16.39 14.88
C GLN A 66 6.22 -16.71 14.22
N PHE A 67 5.50 -15.70 13.72
CA PHE A 67 4.18 -15.87 13.12
C PHE A 67 4.02 -15.05 11.84
N ALA A 68 3.22 -15.58 10.92
CA ALA A 68 2.75 -14.90 9.72
C ALA A 68 1.22 -14.92 9.67
N TYR A 69 0.65 -13.90 9.05
CA TYR A 69 -0.80 -13.74 8.88
C TYR A 69 -1.11 -13.63 7.39
N CYS A 70 -2.11 -14.37 6.90
CA CYS A 70 -2.57 -14.25 5.51
C CYS A 70 -4.05 -13.91 5.48
N VAL A 71 -4.41 -12.90 4.70
CA VAL A 71 -5.81 -12.61 4.39
C VAL A 71 -6.25 -13.39 3.16
N ASN A 72 -7.43 -13.99 3.27
CA ASN A 72 -8.09 -14.78 2.23
C ASN A 72 -9.20 -13.95 1.57
N GLU A 73 -9.08 -13.70 0.26
CA GLU A 73 -9.94 -12.76 -0.49
C GLU A 73 -11.39 -13.23 -0.58
N LEU A 74 -11.59 -14.53 -0.82
CA LEU A 74 -12.85 -15.09 -1.30
C LEU A 74 -13.77 -15.55 -0.16
N ASP A 75 -13.20 -15.90 0.99
CA ASP A 75 -13.95 -16.28 2.19
C ASP A 75 -13.82 -15.28 3.34
N GLY A 76 -13.05 -14.20 3.17
CA GLY A 76 -12.92 -13.12 4.16
C GLY A 76 -12.33 -13.58 5.49
N THR A 77 -11.49 -14.61 5.50
CA THR A 77 -10.80 -15.09 6.70
C THR A 77 -9.37 -14.58 6.80
N VAL A 78 -8.80 -14.71 7.99
CA VAL A 78 -7.38 -14.52 8.26
C VAL A 78 -6.80 -15.81 8.83
N ASP A 79 -5.79 -16.34 8.17
CA ASP A 79 -5.01 -17.48 8.63
C ASP A 79 -3.79 -17.01 9.41
N VAL A 80 -3.52 -17.66 10.55
CA VAL A 80 -2.32 -17.47 11.38
C VAL A 80 -1.43 -18.70 11.22
N PHE A 81 -0.17 -18.47 10.84
CA PHE A 81 0.83 -19.50 10.65
C PHE A 81 1.95 -19.38 11.68
N ALA A 82 2.19 -20.44 12.44
CA ALA A 82 3.41 -20.58 13.23
C ALA A 82 4.60 -20.88 12.31
N MET A 83 5.70 -20.17 12.53
CA MET A 83 6.95 -20.32 11.79
C MET A 83 7.94 -21.17 12.59
N GLY A 84 8.43 -22.24 11.98
CA GLY A 84 9.54 -23.04 12.51
C GLY A 84 10.85 -22.25 12.50
N GLU A 85 11.85 -22.76 13.22
CA GLU A 85 13.18 -22.15 13.26
C GLU A 85 13.72 -21.85 11.86
N ARG A 86 14.24 -20.63 11.68
CA ARG A 86 14.80 -20.16 10.40
C ARG A 86 13.83 -20.29 9.21
N GLY A 87 12.52 -20.20 9.45
CA GLY A 87 11.52 -20.28 8.38
C GLY A 87 11.33 -21.68 7.80
N GLY A 88 11.90 -22.73 8.41
CA GLY A 88 11.92 -24.07 7.83
C GLY A 88 10.56 -24.76 7.69
N LYS A 89 9.52 -24.28 8.38
CA LYS A 89 8.15 -24.79 8.24
C LYS A 89 7.11 -23.74 8.63
N TYR A 90 6.02 -23.67 7.88
CA TYR A 90 4.84 -22.86 8.20
C TYR A 90 3.67 -23.79 8.53
N THR A 91 3.06 -23.59 9.69
CA THR A 91 1.95 -24.44 10.18
C THR A 91 0.74 -23.57 10.51
N LEU A 92 -0.42 -23.85 9.92
CA LEU A 92 -1.67 -23.18 10.23
C LEU A 92 -2.08 -23.49 11.68
N VAL A 93 -2.23 -22.46 12.52
CA VAL A 93 -2.60 -22.60 13.94
C VAL A 93 -3.93 -21.95 14.29
N GLN A 94 -4.42 -21.03 13.46
CA GLN A 94 -5.74 -20.42 13.60
C GLN A 94 -6.25 -19.96 12.24
N THR A 95 -7.56 -20.06 12.03
CA THR A 95 -8.29 -19.35 10.98
C THR A 95 -9.41 -18.58 11.67
N LEU A 96 -9.57 -17.29 11.35
CA LEU A 96 -10.58 -16.43 11.95
C LEU A 96 -11.36 -15.65 10.89
N ASP A 97 -12.68 -15.58 11.04
CA ASP A 97 -13.55 -14.77 10.18
C ASP A 97 -13.31 -13.27 10.45
N ALA A 98 -13.00 -12.51 9.40
CA ALA A 98 -12.77 -11.06 9.48
C ALA A 98 -14.06 -10.24 9.34
N MET A 99 -15.20 -10.85 9.03
CA MET A 99 -16.43 -10.13 8.74
C MET A 99 -17.34 -10.03 9.97
N PRO A 100 -18.23 -9.02 10.04
CA PRO A 100 -19.35 -9.03 10.99
C PRO A 100 -20.19 -10.30 10.84
N ALA A 101 -20.66 -10.85 11.95
CA ALA A 101 -21.41 -12.12 11.96
C ALA A 101 -22.71 -12.09 11.15
N ASP A 102 -23.28 -10.90 10.95
CA ASP A 102 -24.50 -10.63 10.19
C ASP A 102 -24.24 -10.19 8.74
N PHE A 103 -22.98 -10.15 8.29
CA PHE A 103 -22.64 -9.77 6.92
C PHE A 103 -23.05 -10.86 5.92
N THR A 104 -23.90 -10.47 4.97
CA THR A 104 -24.45 -11.37 3.93
C THR A 104 -24.01 -11.01 2.51
N GLY A 105 -23.16 -9.98 2.35
CA GLY A 105 -22.64 -9.55 1.06
C GLY A 105 -21.55 -10.48 0.51
N THR A 106 -21.10 -10.20 -0.71
CA THR A 106 -19.94 -10.89 -1.30
C THR A 106 -18.68 -10.53 -0.52
N ARG A 107 -18.00 -11.53 0.02
CA ARG A 107 -16.71 -11.34 0.69
C ARG A 107 -15.65 -10.95 -0.32
N TRP A 108 -14.87 -9.91 0.01
CA TRP A 108 -13.88 -9.39 -0.91
C TRP A 108 -12.72 -8.72 -0.16
N ALA A 109 -12.16 -9.46 0.79
CA ALA A 109 -11.05 -9.02 1.62
C ALA A 109 -9.82 -8.70 0.76
N ALA A 110 -9.04 -7.69 1.14
CA ALA A 110 -7.97 -7.18 0.32
C ALA A 110 -6.65 -7.12 1.08
N ASP A 111 -6.39 -6.06 1.84
CA ASP A 111 -5.06 -5.81 2.38
C ASP A 111 -4.96 -6.21 3.85
N ILE A 112 -3.73 -6.43 4.33
CA ILE A 112 -3.46 -6.83 5.71
C ILE A 112 -2.16 -6.18 6.20
N HIS A 113 -2.21 -5.55 7.37
CA HIS A 113 -1.04 -4.90 7.98
C HIS A 113 -1.05 -5.06 9.49
N ILE A 114 0.14 -5.23 10.08
CA ILE A 114 0.35 -5.31 11.52
C ILE A 114 1.11 -4.08 12.02
N THR A 115 0.73 -3.59 13.20
CA THR A 115 1.45 -2.51 13.88
C THR A 115 2.90 -2.92 14.21
N PRO A 116 3.86 -1.97 14.20
CA PRO A 116 5.27 -2.26 14.50
C PRO A 116 5.51 -2.88 15.88
N ASN A 117 4.62 -2.61 16.85
CA ASN A 117 4.68 -3.21 18.19
C ASN A 117 4.03 -4.60 18.27
N GLY A 118 3.48 -5.11 17.17
CA GLY A 118 2.87 -6.44 17.06
C GLY A 118 1.48 -6.58 17.69
N ARG A 119 0.90 -5.54 18.28
CA ARG A 119 -0.31 -5.68 19.12
C ARG A 119 -1.63 -5.66 18.36
N PHE A 120 -1.66 -5.00 17.21
CA PHE A 120 -2.86 -4.86 16.38
C PHE A 120 -2.58 -5.20 14.93
N LEU A 121 -3.51 -5.95 14.35
CA LEU A 121 -3.55 -6.34 12.93
C LEU A 121 -4.85 -5.79 12.34
N TYR A 122 -4.79 -5.32 11.10
CA TYR A 122 -5.94 -4.78 10.39
C TYR A 122 -6.10 -5.50 9.06
N VAL A 123 -7.35 -5.65 8.62
CA VAL A 123 -7.70 -6.20 7.30
C VAL A 123 -8.77 -5.34 6.65
N SER A 124 -8.64 -5.07 5.36
CA SER A 124 -9.67 -4.35 4.61
C SER A 124 -10.62 -5.30 3.87
N ASP A 125 -11.91 -4.99 3.85
CA ASP A 125 -12.89 -5.62 2.97
C ASP A 125 -13.49 -4.60 1.98
N ARG A 126 -13.43 -4.94 0.70
CA ARG A 126 -13.85 -4.05 -0.40
C ARG A 126 -15.35 -3.88 -0.51
N THR A 127 -16.13 -4.91 -0.18
CA THR A 127 -17.58 -4.89 -0.34
C THR A 127 -18.22 -4.17 0.83
N ALA A 128 -17.82 -4.52 2.05
CA ALA A 128 -18.32 -3.88 3.26
C ALA A 128 -17.74 -2.47 3.47
N SER A 129 -16.63 -2.14 2.81
CA SER A 129 -15.89 -0.88 3.03
C SER A 129 -15.55 -0.66 4.50
N ILE A 130 -14.91 -1.68 5.08
CA ILE A 130 -14.46 -1.69 6.48
C ILE A 130 -12.97 -2.03 6.58
N LEU A 131 -12.36 -1.57 7.67
CA LEU A 131 -11.17 -2.17 8.25
C LEU A 131 -11.57 -2.98 9.49
N THR A 132 -11.39 -4.29 9.43
CA THR A 132 -11.52 -5.17 10.61
C THR A 132 -10.28 -5.02 11.48
N ILE A 133 -10.50 -4.89 12.78
CA ILE A 133 -9.46 -4.65 13.79
C ILE A 133 -9.30 -5.90 14.62
N PHE A 134 -8.08 -6.42 14.69
CA PHE A 134 -7.75 -7.56 15.51
C PHE A 134 -6.76 -7.17 16.61
N SER A 135 -7.00 -7.62 17.84
CA SER A 135 -5.93 -7.73 18.84
C SER A 135 -5.10 -8.98 18.56
N VAL A 136 -3.80 -8.87 18.72
CA VAL A 136 -2.84 -9.97 18.59
C VAL A 136 -2.35 -10.36 19.98
N ALA A 137 -2.29 -11.66 20.26
CA ALA A 137 -1.71 -12.17 21.50
C ALA A 137 -0.25 -11.71 21.65
N ALA A 138 0.25 -11.56 22.89
CA ALA A 138 1.58 -11.02 23.14
C ALA A 138 2.73 -11.83 22.49
N ASP A 139 2.51 -13.13 22.27
CA ASP A 139 3.44 -14.02 21.56
C ASP A 139 3.22 -14.07 20.04
N GLY A 140 2.19 -13.39 19.52
CA GLY A 140 1.81 -13.38 18.11
C GLY A 140 0.95 -14.57 17.67
N SER A 141 0.68 -15.55 18.55
CA SER A 141 0.17 -16.88 18.18
C SER A 141 -1.29 -16.93 17.78
N SER A 142 -2.07 -15.93 18.20
CA SER A 142 -3.49 -15.86 17.93
C SER A 142 -3.98 -14.43 17.79
N ILE A 143 -5.09 -14.28 17.11
CA ILE A 143 -5.80 -13.03 16.89
C ILE A 143 -7.24 -13.12 17.37
N ALA A 144 -7.83 -11.99 17.74
CA ALA A 144 -9.24 -11.86 18.06
C ALA A 144 -9.80 -10.55 17.49
N VAL A 145 -11.00 -10.59 16.92
CA VAL A 145 -11.68 -9.37 16.44
C VAL A 145 -12.04 -8.50 17.63
N VAL A 146 -11.65 -7.23 17.59
CA VAL A 146 -11.97 -6.22 18.62
C VAL A 146 -12.84 -5.08 18.10
N GLY A 147 -13.05 -5.00 16.79
CA GLY A 147 -13.98 -4.05 16.20
C GLY A 147 -13.88 -3.95 14.69
N TYR A 148 -14.73 -3.08 14.14
CA TYR A 148 -14.79 -2.77 12.71
C TYR A 148 -14.82 -1.25 12.55
N HIS A 149 -14.06 -0.73 11.60
CA HIS A 149 -14.05 0.69 11.27
C HIS A 149 -14.59 0.89 9.84
N PRO A 150 -15.75 1.54 9.65
CA PRO A 150 -16.17 1.98 8.33
C PRO A 150 -15.12 2.93 7.75
N THR A 151 -14.73 2.71 6.50
CA THR A 151 -13.64 3.44 5.83
C THR A 151 -14.11 3.91 4.44
N GLU A 152 -13.19 4.47 3.66
CA GLU A 152 -13.41 4.87 2.29
C GLU A 152 -13.98 3.74 1.40
N GLU A 153 -14.83 4.10 0.43
CA GLU A 153 -15.53 3.13 -0.42
C GLU A 153 -14.54 2.25 -1.23
N GLN A 154 -14.70 0.94 -1.09
CA GLN A 154 -13.88 -0.09 -1.74
C GLN A 154 -12.38 0.02 -1.38
N PRO A 155 -12.01 -0.20 -0.10
CA PRO A 155 -10.64 -0.04 0.40
C PRO A 155 -9.71 -1.17 -0.05
N ARG A 156 -9.14 -1.07 -1.26
CA ARG A 156 -8.26 -2.12 -1.81
C ARG A 156 -6.87 -2.13 -1.17
N GLY A 157 -6.42 -1.00 -0.63
CA GLY A 157 -5.11 -0.87 0.01
C GLY A 157 -5.14 0.18 1.12
N PHE A 158 -4.39 -0.10 2.18
CA PHE A 158 -4.15 0.82 3.28
C PHE A 158 -2.73 0.60 3.81
N ASN A 159 -2.27 1.40 4.76
CA ASN A 159 -1.02 1.13 5.45
C ASN A 159 -1.01 1.72 6.87
N ILE A 160 -0.06 1.28 7.68
CA ILE A 160 0.22 1.79 9.01
C ILE A 160 1.53 2.58 8.94
N ASP A 161 1.59 3.75 9.56
CA ASP A 161 2.82 4.52 9.62
C ASP A 161 3.90 3.81 10.46
N HIS A 162 5.17 4.17 10.26
CA HIS A 162 6.28 3.50 10.96
C HIS A 162 6.24 3.66 12.49
N SER A 163 5.58 4.69 13.02
CA SER A 163 5.40 4.84 14.47
C SER A 163 4.26 3.99 15.04
N GLY A 164 3.42 3.38 14.20
CA GLY A 164 2.27 2.58 14.64
C GLY A 164 1.15 3.41 15.26
N ARG A 165 1.06 4.69 14.92
CA ARG A 165 0.08 5.63 15.48
C ARG A 165 -1.05 5.98 14.51
N PHE A 166 -0.84 5.76 13.20
CA PHE A 166 -1.79 6.13 12.16
C PHE A 166 -2.03 5.02 11.16
N VAL A 167 -3.29 4.88 10.74
CA VAL A 167 -3.73 4.11 9.57
C VAL A 167 -4.12 5.08 8.47
N ILE A 168 -3.76 4.75 7.23
CA ILE A 168 -4.18 5.52 6.05
C ILE A 168 -4.82 4.56 5.06
N SER A 169 -6.09 4.77 4.75
CA SER A 169 -6.89 3.89 3.90
C SER A 169 -7.34 4.60 2.63
N ALA A 170 -7.19 3.94 1.48
CA ALA A 170 -7.52 4.50 0.17
C ALA A 170 -8.79 3.87 -0.41
N GLY A 171 -9.78 4.71 -0.73
CA GLY A 171 -11.01 4.25 -1.38
C GLY A 171 -10.89 4.24 -2.88
N GLN A 172 -10.84 3.05 -3.47
CA GLN A 172 -10.75 2.90 -4.92
C GLN A 172 -11.94 3.56 -5.64
N LYS A 173 -13.13 3.57 -5.02
CA LYS A 173 -14.32 4.19 -5.59
C LYS A 173 -14.61 5.60 -5.08
N SER A 174 -14.08 5.99 -3.92
CA SER A 174 -14.34 7.31 -3.35
C SER A 174 -13.42 8.40 -3.91
N GLY A 175 -12.23 8.03 -4.40
CA GLY A 175 -11.21 8.98 -4.86
C GLY A 175 -10.55 9.79 -3.74
N HIS A 176 -10.65 9.29 -2.50
CA HIS A 176 -10.09 9.90 -1.31
C HIS A 176 -9.23 8.90 -0.53
N VAL A 177 -8.40 9.44 0.34
CA VAL A 177 -7.78 8.72 1.46
C VAL A 177 -8.31 9.27 2.77
N GLU A 178 -8.50 8.40 3.75
CA GLU A 178 -8.69 8.79 5.14
C GLU A 178 -7.40 8.58 5.94
N VAL A 179 -7.22 9.37 6.99
CA VAL A 179 -6.15 9.22 7.98
C VAL A 179 -6.80 9.05 9.34
N CYS A 180 -6.49 7.95 10.02
CA CYS A 180 -7.06 7.61 11.31
C CYS A 180 -5.97 7.46 12.37
N ALA A 181 -6.22 7.94 13.58
CA ALA A 181 -5.39 7.65 14.75
C ALA A 181 -5.72 6.26 15.30
N ILE A 182 -4.68 5.53 15.72
CA ILE A 182 -4.79 4.24 16.39
C ILE A 182 -4.82 4.46 17.90
N ASP A 183 -5.90 4.04 18.57
CA ASP A 183 -5.91 3.89 20.03
C ASP A 183 -4.85 2.85 20.42
N GLN A 184 -3.84 3.28 21.18
CA GLN A 184 -2.70 2.43 21.50
C GLN A 184 -3.02 1.32 22.50
N GLU A 185 -4.17 1.35 23.17
CA GLU A 185 -4.60 0.31 24.11
C GLU A 185 -5.53 -0.71 23.47
N ARG A 186 -6.44 -0.25 22.60
CA ARG A 186 -7.55 -1.02 22.03
C ARG A 186 -7.44 -1.28 20.53
N GLY A 187 -6.61 -0.55 19.81
CA GLY A 187 -6.47 -0.64 18.35
C GLY A 187 -7.60 0.01 17.57
N VAL A 188 -8.61 0.57 18.24
CA VAL A 188 -9.74 1.24 17.56
C VAL A 188 -9.27 2.50 16.84
N LEU A 189 -9.91 2.77 15.69
CA LEU A 189 -9.53 3.86 14.80
C LEU A 189 -10.43 5.08 14.98
N THR A 190 -9.81 6.26 15.06
CA THR A 190 -10.52 7.56 15.04
C THR A 190 -10.10 8.36 13.82
N MET A 191 -11.03 8.67 12.92
CA MET A 191 -10.74 9.48 11.74
C MET A 191 -10.30 10.89 12.13
N LEU A 192 -9.13 11.30 11.63
CA LEU A 192 -8.55 12.63 11.82
C LEU A 192 -8.81 13.54 10.62
N GLY A 193 -8.79 12.96 9.42
CA GLY A 193 -8.91 13.73 8.20
C GLY A 193 -9.19 12.86 6.98
N ARG A 194 -9.72 13.51 5.94
CA ARG A 194 -10.09 12.90 4.67
C ARG A 194 -9.63 13.82 3.54
N TYR A 195 -8.91 13.27 2.57
CA TYR A 195 -8.18 14.04 1.57
C TYR A 195 -8.45 13.51 0.16
N PRO A 196 -8.79 14.38 -0.81
CA PRO A 196 -8.96 13.97 -2.20
C PRO A 196 -7.61 13.64 -2.84
N VAL A 197 -7.55 12.54 -3.61
CA VAL A 197 -6.32 12.06 -4.26
C VAL A 197 -6.49 11.73 -5.75
N GLY A 198 -7.68 11.93 -6.30
CA GLY A 198 -8.00 11.60 -7.69
C GLY A 198 -8.72 10.27 -7.83
N LYS A 199 -8.93 9.79 -9.06
CA LYS A 199 -9.75 8.60 -9.32
C LYS A 199 -8.96 7.32 -9.11
N GLY A 200 -9.60 6.31 -8.51
CA GLY A 200 -9.06 4.95 -8.43
C GLY A 200 -7.82 4.75 -7.56
N PRO A 201 -7.62 5.46 -6.42
CA PRO A 201 -6.41 5.27 -5.64
C PRO A 201 -6.31 3.81 -5.17
N MET A 202 -5.24 3.15 -5.56
CA MET A 202 -4.88 1.82 -5.11
C MET A 202 -3.36 1.77 -4.92
N TRP A 203 -2.90 1.20 -3.80
CA TRP A 203 -1.52 1.33 -3.33
C TRP A 203 -0.78 -0.02 -3.25
N ARG A 204 0.54 0.00 -3.46
CA ARG A 204 1.51 -0.94 -2.87
C ARG A 204 2.85 -0.22 -2.63
N GLY A 205 3.29 -0.18 -1.37
CA GLY A 205 4.68 0.12 -0.95
C GLY A 205 4.93 1.50 -0.33
N ILE A 206 5.05 1.57 1.00
CA ILE A 206 5.83 2.64 1.66
C ILE A 206 7.28 2.15 1.67
N ALA A 207 8.10 2.64 0.75
CA ALA A 207 9.55 2.57 0.88
C ALA A 207 10.05 3.98 1.18
N GLN A 208 10.42 4.19 2.45
CA GLN A 208 11.06 5.38 3.01
C GLN A 208 10.29 6.72 2.91
N ALA A 209 9.82 7.14 4.09
CA ALA A 209 9.39 8.48 4.47
C ALA A 209 8.15 9.03 3.76
N MET A 210 6.98 8.56 4.18
CA MET A 210 5.91 9.53 4.43
C MET A 210 6.12 10.08 5.84
N GLU A 211 6.73 11.26 5.92
CA GLU A 211 6.91 11.96 7.19
C GLU A 211 5.59 12.68 7.52
N VAL A 212 4.75 12.00 8.31
CA VAL A 212 3.56 12.63 8.91
C VAL A 212 4.03 13.38 10.16
N ASN A 213 4.35 14.66 10.01
CA ASN A 213 4.68 15.50 11.15
C ASN A 213 3.38 15.92 11.85
N ILE A 214 3.14 15.32 13.01
CA ILE A 214 2.03 15.67 13.91
C ILE A 214 2.61 16.41 15.11
N GLU A 215 2.51 17.73 15.06
CA GLU A 215 2.91 18.59 16.17
C GLU A 215 1.70 18.76 17.10
N ALA A 216 1.73 18.07 18.24
CA ALA A 216 0.72 18.22 19.29
C ALA A 216 1.06 19.47 20.13
N ASN A 217 0.20 20.51 20.07
CA ASN A 217 0.38 21.64 20.96
C ASN A 217 -0.25 21.34 22.33
N HIS A 218 0.61 20.92 23.27
CA HIS A 218 0.22 20.58 24.64
C HIS A 218 -0.43 21.74 25.44
N ARG A 219 -0.38 22.98 24.93
CA ARG A 219 -1.06 24.14 25.56
C ARG A 219 -2.47 24.38 25.04
N THR A 220 -2.87 23.80 23.90
CA THR A 220 -4.17 24.10 23.25
C THR A 220 -5.01 22.89 22.87
N ALA A 221 -4.57 21.65 23.17
CA ALA A 221 -5.28 20.41 22.81
C ALA A 221 -5.69 20.33 21.32
N ARG A 222 -4.80 20.76 20.42
CA ARG A 222 -5.00 20.71 18.96
C ARG A 222 -3.85 19.94 18.31
N ALA A 223 -4.17 19.09 17.33
CA ALA A 223 -3.21 18.43 16.47
C ALA A 223 -3.14 19.15 15.11
N PHE A 224 -1.94 19.42 14.64
CA PHE A 224 -1.70 19.87 13.26
C PHE A 224 -1.16 18.68 12.47
N VAL A 225 -1.73 18.44 11.28
CA VAL A 225 -1.27 17.39 10.38
C VAL A 225 -0.62 18.09 9.18
N ASP A 226 0.70 18.09 9.12
CA ASP A 226 1.43 18.44 7.90
C ASP A 226 1.68 17.16 7.10
N LEU A 227 0.99 17.02 5.97
CA LEU A 227 1.18 15.95 5.00
C LEU A 227 2.21 16.40 3.96
N ASN A 228 3.48 16.10 4.20
CA ASN A 228 4.49 16.15 3.14
C ASN A 228 4.52 14.79 2.44
N ALA A 229 3.66 14.63 1.43
CA ALA A 229 3.73 13.47 0.55
C ALA A 229 4.93 13.64 -0.40
N PHE A 230 5.96 12.80 -0.25
CA PHE A 230 6.98 12.63 -1.27
C PHE A 230 6.87 11.24 -1.90
N HIS A 231 6.64 11.27 -3.21
CA HIS A 231 7.07 10.33 -4.24
C HIS A 231 6.00 9.58 -5.06
N VAL A 232 6.41 9.41 -6.31
CA VAL A 232 5.72 9.13 -7.57
C VAL A 232 6.09 7.70 -8.00
N GLN A 233 5.16 6.87 -8.50
CA GLN A 233 5.53 5.95 -9.60
C GLN A 233 4.38 5.40 -10.48
N ARG A 234 4.56 5.65 -11.78
CA ARG A 234 4.08 5.03 -13.04
C ARG A 234 2.66 4.46 -13.15
N MET A 235 1.83 5.15 -13.93
CA MET A 235 1.12 4.56 -15.07
C MET A 235 1.49 5.32 -16.35
N ASP A 236 1.77 4.62 -17.44
CA ASP A 236 1.90 5.14 -18.82
C ASP A 236 3.00 6.18 -19.12
N GLY A 237 4.10 6.20 -18.37
CA GLY A 237 5.37 6.79 -18.84
C GLY A 237 5.52 8.31 -18.73
N GLU A 238 4.56 9.05 -18.16
CA GLU A 238 4.75 10.47 -17.82
C GLU A 238 4.87 10.72 -16.31
N LEU A 239 5.72 11.69 -15.95
CA LEU A 239 6.07 12.06 -14.59
C LEU A 239 5.10 13.15 -14.10
N ILE A 240 4.32 12.89 -13.04
CA ILE A 240 3.53 13.94 -12.38
C ILE A 240 4.02 14.08 -10.94
N THR A 241 4.67 15.20 -10.64
CA THR A 241 5.03 15.63 -9.29
C THR A 241 3.86 16.42 -8.69
N MET A 242 3.30 15.98 -7.57
CA MET A 242 2.33 16.77 -6.80
C MET A 242 2.93 17.11 -5.45
N ALA A 243 3.34 18.38 -5.29
CA ALA A 243 3.73 18.95 -4.02
C ALA A 243 2.52 19.69 -3.43
N PHE A 244 2.05 19.27 -2.26
CA PHE A 244 1.09 20.05 -1.48
C PHE A 244 1.84 20.75 -0.36
N THR A 245 1.94 22.08 -0.43
CA THR A 245 2.45 22.88 0.67
C THR A 245 1.27 23.61 1.30
N LEU A 246 0.71 23.09 2.39
CA LEU A 246 -0.27 23.82 3.18
C LEU A 246 0.47 24.75 4.15
N ARG A 247 0.77 25.98 3.73
CA ARG A 247 1.24 27.01 4.67
C ARG A 247 0.05 27.64 5.39
N ARG A 248 0.10 27.62 6.73
CA ARG A 248 -0.73 28.33 7.73
C ARG A 248 -1.84 29.22 7.15
N CYS A 249 -3.10 28.92 7.48
CA CYS A 249 -4.18 29.90 7.39
C CYS A 249 -4.76 30.21 8.78
N ARG A 250 -4.56 31.45 9.24
CA ARG A 250 -5.64 32.17 9.93
C ARG A 250 -6.62 32.60 8.85
N THR A 251 -7.90 32.26 9.05
CA THR A 251 -9.10 32.88 8.45
C THR A 251 -8.96 33.50 7.05
N ALA A 252 -9.69 32.89 6.10
CA ALA A 252 -9.96 33.28 4.70
C ALA A 252 -9.16 32.51 3.64
N ILE A 253 -9.91 31.99 2.65
CA ILE A 253 -9.47 31.11 1.57
C ILE A 253 -9.13 31.97 0.35
N THR A 254 -7.92 31.80 -0.17
CA THR A 254 -7.60 32.04 -1.58
C THR A 254 -6.62 30.96 -2.03
N CYS A 255 -7.10 29.98 -2.79
CA CYS A 255 -6.24 29.03 -3.50
C CYS A 255 -5.98 29.57 -4.90
N LEU A 256 -4.71 29.80 -5.23
CA LEU A 256 -4.22 29.85 -6.61
C LEU A 256 -3.48 28.53 -6.86
N ALA A 257 -3.98 27.74 -7.81
CA ALA A 257 -3.25 26.61 -8.35
C ALA A 257 -2.37 27.13 -9.49
N GLU A 258 -1.05 26.98 -9.39
CA GLU A 258 -0.16 27.12 -10.54
C GLU A 258 0.32 25.73 -10.98
N VAL A 259 0.10 25.41 -12.25
CA VAL A 259 0.64 24.24 -12.93
C VAL A 259 1.91 24.69 -13.65
N GLY A 260 3.08 24.31 -13.13
CA GLY A 260 4.37 24.57 -13.79
C GLY A 260 4.86 23.35 -14.56
N ALA A 261 5.09 23.49 -15.87
CA ALA A 261 5.81 22.50 -16.67
C ALA A 261 7.31 22.50 -16.33
N GLY A 262 7.95 21.33 -16.48
CA GLY A 262 9.31 21.04 -16.04
C GLY A 262 10.39 22.00 -16.53
N LEU A 263 11.33 22.31 -15.63
CA LEU A 263 12.54 23.06 -15.89
C LEU A 263 13.56 22.20 -16.65
N HIS A 264 13.86 22.56 -17.90
CA HIS A 264 15.21 22.42 -18.46
C HIS A 264 15.84 23.82 -18.50
N GLY A 265 17.04 23.98 -17.92
CA GLY A 265 17.85 25.21 -18.03
C GLY A 265 18.18 25.52 -19.50
N THR A 266 18.54 26.72 -19.93
CA THR A 266 19.26 27.85 -19.30
C THR A 266 19.04 29.09 -20.17
N GLY A 267 19.03 30.31 -19.61
CA GLY A 267 19.20 31.55 -20.42
C GLY A 267 18.57 32.82 -19.83
N TRP A 268 19.42 33.68 -19.25
CA TRP A 268 19.22 35.12 -18.96
C TRP A 268 18.74 35.87 -20.24
N GLN A 269 17.87 36.91 -20.28
CA GLN A 269 17.79 38.21 -19.58
C GLN A 269 16.44 38.96 -19.86
N PRO A 270 16.15 40.12 -19.22
CA PRO A 270 14.79 40.65 -18.98
C PRO A 270 14.35 41.86 -19.83
N ARG A 271 13.03 42.15 -19.91
CA ARG A 271 12.38 43.47 -19.60
C ARG A 271 10.89 43.61 -20.05
N HIS A 272 10.13 44.29 -19.18
CA HIS A 272 9.04 45.27 -19.37
C HIS A 272 7.55 44.90 -19.67
N THR A 273 6.72 45.25 -18.66
CA THR A 273 5.43 46.01 -18.64
C THR A 273 4.24 45.64 -19.52
N GLY A 274 3.05 45.51 -18.89
CA GLY A 274 1.76 45.72 -19.56
C GLY A 274 0.54 45.23 -18.78
N THR A 275 -0.29 46.16 -18.33
CA THR A 275 -1.64 46.02 -17.75
C THR A 275 -2.70 45.52 -18.74
N GLY A 276 -3.73 44.78 -18.29
CA GLY A 276 -5.09 44.88 -18.88
C GLY A 276 -5.92 43.60 -19.07
N THR A 277 -7.06 43.57 -18.35
CA THR A 277 -8.44 43.20 -18.78
C THR A 277 -8.87 41.76 -19.18
N LEU A 278 -10.04 41.41 -18.61
CA LEU A 278 -11.02 40.36 -18.91
C LEU A 278 -11.17 39.93 -20.39
N ARG A 279 -11.48 38.64 -20.63
CA ARG A 279 -12.68 38.20 -21.38
C ARG A 279 -12.94 36.68 -21.34
N GLN A 280 -14.23 36.37 -21.52
CA GLN A 280 -14.93 35.07 -21.59
C GLN A 280 -14.31 34.05 -22.55
N PHE A 281 -14.55 32.76 -22.28
CA PHE A 281 -14.54 31.74 -23.33
C PHE A 281 -15.80 30.85 -23.33
N THR A 282 -16.29 30.68 -24.55
CA THR A 282 -17.44 29.94 -25.04
C THR A 282 -17.20 28.43 -25.08
N HIS A 283 -18.28 27.67 -24.88
CA HIS A 283 -18.37 26.24 -25.12
C HIS A 283 -18.05 25.90 -26.58
N LEU A 284 -17.15 24.93 -26.81
CA LEU A 284 -16.96 24.29 -28.12
C LEU A 284 -16.73 22.78 -27.90
N SER A 285 -17.77 22.01 -28.20
CA SER A 285 -17.77 20.56 -28.33
C SER A 285 -17.04 20.15 -29.62
N ARG A 286 -16.19 19.12 -29.56
CA ARG A 286 -15.70 18.41 -30.76
C ARG A 286 -15.76 16.90 -30.56
N ASN A 287 -16.28 16.24 -31.61
CA ASN A 287 -16.42 14.80 -31.77
C ASN A 287 -15.05 14.10 -31.82
N ILE A 288 -14.99 12.91 -31.23
CA ILE A 288 -13.85 11.99 -31.25
C ILE A 288 -14.01 11.06 -32.47
N GLY A 289 -13.05 11.11 -33.40
CA GLY A 289 -12.86 10.09 -34.42
C GLY A 289 -11.91 9.01 -33.92
N HIS A 290 -12.27 7.74 -34.14
CA HIS A 290 -11.42 6.58 -33.85
C HIS A 290 -10.35 6.40 -34.94
N ASP A 291 -9.08 6.41 -34.56
CA ASP A 291 -7.97 5.91 -35.39
C ASP A 291 -7.51 4.51 -34.91
N PRO A 292 -7.19 3.58 -35.81
CA PRO A 292 -6.77 2.22 -35.46
C PRO A 292 -5.29 2.12 -35.07
N VAL A 293 -5.00 1.21 -34.15
CA VAL A 293 -3.66 0.94 -33.57
C VAL A 293 -2.79 0.10 -34.53
N PRO A 294 -1.51 0.45 -34.76
CA PRO A 294 -0.60 -0.36 -35.58
C PRO A 294 0.00 -1.57 -34.81
N PRO A 295 0.38 -2.67 -35.51
CA PRO A 295 0.82 -3.91 -34.89
C PRO A 295 2.26 -3.87 -34.34
N ALA A 296 2.52 -4.72 -33.33
CA ALA A 296 3.78 -4.82 -32.60
C ALA A 296 4.94 -5.37 -33.45
N ARG A 297 6.13 -4.76 -33.32
CA ARG A 297 7.39 -5.29 -33.87
C ARG A 297 8.12 -6.15 -32.84
N ALA A 298 8.65 -7.28 -33.31
CA ALA A 298 9.48 -8.21 -32.54
C ALA A 298 10.98 -7.84 -32.60
N GLY A 299 11.68 -8.11 -31.49
CA GLY A 299 13.11 -8.45 -31.45
C GLY A 299 14.10 -7.30 -31.26
N ARG A 300 14.76 -7.30 -30.09
CA ARG A 300 16.23 -7.17 -29.90
C ARG A 300 16.55 -7.25 -28.40
N GLY A 301 17.32 -8.26 -28.00
CA GLY A 301 17.91 -8.38 -26.67
C GLY A 301 19.31 -7.78 -26.61
N ILE A 302 19.66 -7.18 -25.47
CA ILE A 302 21.00 -6.78 -24.96
C ILE A 302 20.76 -6.59 -23.44
N GLY A 303 21.49 -7.06 -22.43
CA GLY A 303 22.87 -7.49 -22.23
C GLY A 303 23.35 -6.80 -20.94
N ILE A 304 23.39 -7.47 -19.80
CA ILE A 304 23.81 -6.89 -18.51
C ILE A 304 25.35 -6.80 -18.48
N VAL A 305 25.88 -5.59 -18.37
CA VAL A 305 27.32 -5.37 -18.16
C VAL A 305 27.59 -5.29 -16.66
N HIS A 306 28.27 -6.30 -16.13
CA HIS A 306 28.97 -6.22 -14.84
C HIS A 306 30.25 -5.40 -15.02
N ARG A 307 30.52 -4.41 -14.16
CA ARG A 307 31.88 -3.91 -13.93
C ARG A 307 32.23 -4.03 -12.45
N HIS A 308 33.19 -4.91 -12.17
CA HIS A 308 33.93 -4.93 -10.92
C HIS A 308 35.06 -3.88 -10.92
N HIS A 309 35.29 -3.31 -9.74
CA HIS A 309 36.54 -2.83 -9.13
C HIS A 309 37.83 -2.70 -9.98
N LYS A 310 38.51 -1.56 -9.88
CA LYS A 310 39.67 -1.35 -8.96
C LYS A 310 40.23 0.08 -9.03
N ALA A 311 40.76 0.49 -7.89
CA ALA A 311 41.42 1.75 -7.58
C ALA A 311 42.75 1.96 -8.32
N PHE A 312 43.19 3.22 -8.43
CA PHE A 312 44.58 3.66 -8.22
C PHE A 312 44.56 5.13 -7.76
N GLY A 313 45.38 5.45 -6.75
CA GLY A 313 45.52 6.78 -6.18
C GLY A 313 46.69 7.59 -6.75
N ALA A 314 47.14 8.55 -5.92
CA ALA A 314 48.19 9.56 -6.06
C ALA A 314 47.77 10.86 -6.77
N LEU A 315 47.51 11.92 -6.00
CA LEU A 315 48.50 12.84 -5.44
C LEU A 315 47.98 13.45 -4.13
#